data_AF-A0AAD9XSD3-F1
#
_entry.id   AF-A0AAD9XSD3-F1
#
_cell.length_a   1.000
_cell.length_b   1.000
_cell.length_c   1.000
_cell.angle_alpha   90.00
_cell.angle_beta   90.00
_cell.angle_gamma   90.00
#
_symmetry.space_group_name_H-M   'P 1'
#
loop_
_entity.id
_entity.type
_entity.pdbx_description
1 polymer ?
#
loop_
_entity_poly.entity_id
_entity_poly.type
_entity_poly.pdbx_seq_one_letter_code
_entity_poly.pdbx_strand_id
1 'polypeptide(L)'
;MANWEKLIPVLLMEIANRIMILPDYVSFRGVCTSFRSAAPAKEKNSNSIAYAPASGRRPCPSKDIDKPIYARTLTFKCVISSTPLLTSDYIMMAIHGGGGKLSYVRAGDETWTPIDILRDERYEDITYFKGQFYAVNCLGTVMALNIRRDGLSEAEQVAVFPPLSSGFTFLFYIVESAGSLLMVQRFIRELSTYQTVGFNVFNIDLRANTCTEIKYLGDMVLFLVYNSSFSCAAHLCNCEPNSIYFADNCSDFEEEDGGVGRTWEFTV
;
A
#
# COMPACT_ATOMS: atom_id res chain seq x y z
N MET A 1 9.72 -12.13 12.66
CA MET A 1 8.31 -11.77 12.48
C MET A 1 8.09 -10.56 13.33
N ALA A 2 7.81 -9.41 12.74
CA ALA A 2 7.04 -8.40 13.46
C ALA A 2 5.80 -9.14 13.98
N ASN A 3 5.70 -9.28 15.30
CA ASN A 3 4.67 -10.08 15.89
C ASN A 3 3.36 -9.27 15.78
N TRP A 4 2.68 -9.40 14.64
CA TRP A 4 1.40 -8.75 14.35
C TRP A 4 0.28 -9.21 15.30
N GLU A 5 0.51 -10.27 16.10
CA GLU A 5 -0.34 -10.62 17.25
C GLU A 5 -0.18 -9.64 18.44
N LYS A 6 0.90 -8.83 18.46
CA LYS A 6 1.13 -7.79 19.46
C LYS A 6 0.57 -6.42 19.06
N LEU A 7 -0.05 -6.29 17.89
CA LEU A 7 -0.90 -5.12 17.66
C LEU A 7 -2.06 -5.23 18.65
N ILE A 8 -2.13 -4.27 19.58
CA ILE A 8 -3.15 -4.24 20.62
C ILE A 8 -4.52 -4.30 19.92
N PRO A 9 -5.42 -5.22 20.32
CA PRO A 9 -6.72 -5.41 19.68
C PRO A 9 -7.50 -4.12 19.44
N VAL A 10 -7.32 -3.12 20.31
CA VAL A 10 -7.88 -1.77 20.20
C VAL A 10 -7.45 -1.05 18.91
N LEU A 11 -6.17 -1.13 18.52
CA LEU A 11 -5.66 -0.50 17.30
C LEU A 11 -6.18 -1.22 16.04
N LEU A 12 -6.28 -2.55 16.09
CA LEU A 12 -6.88 -3.33 15.01
C LEU A 12 -8.38 -3.05 14.87
N MET A 13 -9.09 -2.86 15.98
CA MET A 13 -10.49 -2.45 15.98
C MET A 13 -10.66 -1.04 15.42
N GLU A 14 -9.77 -0.11 15.78
CA GLU A 14 -9.83 1.27 15.29
C GLU A 14 -9.62 1.33 13.77
N ILE A 15 -8.66 0.55 13.26
CA ILE A 15 -8.45 0.39 11.83
C ILE A 15 -9.67 -0.29 11.18
N ALA A 16 -10.16 -1.40 11.74
CA ALA A 16 -11.31 -2.14 11.23
C ALA A 16 -12.60 -1.29 11.14
N ASN A 17 -12.85 -0.45 12.15
CA ASN A 17 -14.01 0.44 12.21
C ASN A 17 -13.93 1.56 11.16
N ARG A 18 -12.72 1.97 10.79
CA ARG A 18 -12.47 3.02 9.80
C ARG A 18 -12.36 2.47 8.37
N ILE A 19 -12.32 1.14 8.19
CA ILE A 19 -12.45 0.52 6.87
C ILE A 19 -13.92 0.58 6.44
N MET A 20 -14.18 1.46 5.47
CA MET A 20 -15.53 1.77 5.02
C MET A 20 -16.04 0.82 3.93
N ILE A 21 -15.15 0.15 3.19
CA ILE A 21 -15.53 -0.66 2.03
C ILE A 21 -15.22 -2.15 2.21
N LEU A 22 -16.14 -2.98 1.73
CA LEU A 22 -16.14 -4.42 1.96
C LEU A 22 -14.89 -5.17 1.45
N PRO A 23 -14.30 -4.84 0.28
CA PRO A 23 -13.09 -5.52 -0.20
C PRO A 23 -11.87 -5.32 0.71
N ASP A 24 -11.65 -4.09 1.17
CA ASP A 24 -10.57 -3.74 2.10
C ASP A 24 -10.83 -4.39 3.47
N TYR A 25 -12.10 -4.48 3.86
CA TYR A 25 -12.52 -5.12 5.10
C TYR A 25 -12.27 -6.64 5.08
N VAL A 26 -12.54 -7.28 3.94
CA VAL A 26 -12.24 -8.71 3.72
C VAL A 26 -10.74 -8.95 3.70
N SER A 27 -9.98 -8.10 3.00
CA SER A 27 -8.51 -8.18 2.93
C SER A 27 -7.87 -7.99 4.31
N PHE A 28 -8.35 -7.03 5.09
CA PHE A 28 -7.92 -6.80 6.47
C PHE A 28 -8.21 -8.02 7.36
N ARG A 29 -9.39 -8.65 7.24
CA ARG A 29 -9.73 -9.91 7.94
C ARG A 29 -8.92 -11.12 7.48
N GLY A 30 -8.31 -11.05 6.30
CA GLY A 30 -7.52 -12.11 5.69
C GLY A 30 -6.09 -12.22 6.23
N VAL A 31 -5.60 -11.20 6.96
CA VAL A 31 -4.18 -11.11 7.39
C VAL A 31 -3.80 -12.22 8.38
N CYS A 32 -4.49 -12.31 9.52
CA CYS A 32 -4.29 -13.36 10.53
C CYS A 32 -5.49 -13.44 11.50
N THR A 33 -5.42 -14.33 12.50
CA THR A 33 -6.49 -14.56 13.48
C THR A 33 -6.78 -13.34 14.37
N SER A 34 -5.77 -12.52 14.71
CA SER A 34 -5.96 -11.29 15.51
C SER A 34 -6.71 -10.21 14.72
N PHE A 35 -6.38 -10.01 13.45
CA PHE A 35 -7.08 -9.07 12.55
C PHE A 35 -8.51 -9.53 12.25
N ARG A 36 -8.71 -10.84 12.03
CA ARG A 36 -10.03 -11.43 11.87
C ARG A 36 -10.91 -11.23 13.10
N SER A 37 -10.32 -11.35 14.31
CA SER A 37 -11.01 -11.14 15.59
C SER A 37 -11.35 -9.67 15.84
N ALA A 38 -10.47 -8.75 15.44
CA ALA A 38 -10.67 -7.31 15.61
C ALA A 38 -11.68 -6.70 14.62
N ALA A 39 -12.02 -7.43 13.55
CA ALA A 39 -13.01 -7.06 12.54
C ALA A 39 -14.12 -8.14 12.45
N PRO A 40 -15.05 -8.18 13.42
CA PRO A 40 -16.18 -9.13 13.41
C PRO A 40 -17.13 -8.80 12.27
N ALA A 41 -17.58 -9.81 11.51
CA ALA A 41 -18.38 -9.63 10.30
C ALA A 41 -19.47 -8.56 10.49
N LYS A 42 -19.40 -7.46 9.72
CA LYS A 42 -20.43 -6.41 9.76
C LYS A 42 -21.77 -7.08 9.53
N GLU A 43 -22.69 -6.95 10.50
CA GLU A 43 -24.07 -7.40 10.32
C GLU A 43 -24.60 -6.77 9.03
N LYS A 44 -25.32 -7.58 8.25
CA LYS A 44 -26.02 -7.10 7.06
C LYS A 44 -27.00 -6.02 7.54
N ASN A 45 -26.62 -4.74 7.44
CA ASN A 45 -27.56 -3.66 7.65
C ASN A 45 -28.69 -3.87 6.65
N SER A 46 -29.86 -4.15 7.20
CA SER A 46 -31.09 -4.57 6.54
C SER A 46 -31.76 -3.42 5.78
N ASN A 47 -31.02 -2.79 4.86
CA ASN A 47 -31.58 -1.90 3.83
C ASN A 47 -31.28 -2.41 2.41
N SER A 48 -30.82 -3.65 2.26
CA SER A 48 -30.77 -4.31 0.96
C SER A 48 -32.15 -4.91 0.64
N ILE A 49 -32.81 -4.32 -0.36
CA ILE A 49 -34.01 -4.87 -1.02
C ILE A 49 -33.75 -6.34 -1.36
N ALA A 50 -34.63 -7.21 -0.88
CA ALA A 50 -34.59 -8.64 -1.15
C ALA A 50 -34.91 -8.91 -2.63
N TYR A 51 -34.10 -9.75 -3.28
CA TYR A 51 -34.52 -10.43 -4.51
C TYR A 51 -34.56 -11.93 -4.26
N ALA A 52 -35.73 -12.50 -4.53
CA ALA A 52 -36.02 -13.93 -4.47
C ALA A 52 -35.28 -14.70 -5.59
N PRO A 53 -35.03 -16.01 -5.43
CA PRO A 53 -34.29 -16.78 -6.43
C PRO A 53 -35.23 -17.15 -7.59
N ALA A 54 -34.89 -16.72 -8.81
CA ALA A 54 -35.54 -17.21 -10.02
C ALA A 54 -34.65 -18.27 -10.69
N SER A 55 -35.16 -19.51 -10.69
CA SER A 55 -34.76 -20.61 -11.57
C SER A 55 -35.03 -20.27 -13.04
N GLY A 56 -34.09 -20.54 -13.95
CA GLY A 56 -34.37 -20.56 -15.39
C GLY A 56 -33.19 -20.16 -16.29
N ARG A 57 -33.05 -20.84 -17.44
CA ARG A 57 -31.91 -20.85 -18.36
C ARG A 57 -31.68 -19.51 -19.11
N ARG A 58 -30.44 -19.32 -19.59
CA ARG A 58 -29.95 -18.21 -20.46
C ARG A 58 -30.79 -18.07 -21.76
N PRO A 59 -30.77 -16.88 -22.40
CA PRO A 59 -29.75 -16.62 -23.44
C PRO A 59 -29.17 -15.18 -23.46
N CYS A 60 -27.89 -15.05 -23.85
CA CYS A 60 -27.34 -13.82 -24.46
C CYS A 60 -27.93 -13.67 -25.88
N PRO A 61 -28.08 -12.45 -26.47
CA PRO A 61 -26.98 -11.50 -26.62
C PRO A 61 -27.31 -9.98 -26.68
N SER A 62 -26.21 -9.23 -26.64
CA SER A 62 -25.97 -7.91 -27.28
C SER A 62 -26.14 -6.62 -26.47
N LYS A 63 -24.99 -5.92 -26.38
CA LYS A 63 -24.78 -4.46 -26.35
C LYS A 63 -25.63 -3.65 -25.35
N ASP A 64 -25.20 -3.67 -24.09
CA ASP A 64 -25.37 -2.50 -23.22
C ASP A 64 -24.06 -1.74 -23.15
N ILE A 65 -24.00 -0.72 -23.99
CA ILE A 65 -23.19 0.48 -23.85
C ILE A 65 -23.60 1.16 -22.52
N ASP A 66 -22.63 1.71 -21.81
CA ASP A 66 -22.76 2.47 -20.56
C ASP A 66 -23.21 1.69 -19.31
N LYS A 67 -22.29 0.90 -18.77
CA LYS A 67 -22.16 0.82 -17.31
C LYS A 67 -20.93 1.62 -16.90
N PRO A 68 -21.06 2.70 -16.09
CA PRO A 68 -19.90 3.33 -15.52
C PRO A 68 -19.22 2.27 -14.65
N ILE A 69 -18.07 1.79 -15.11
CA ILE A 69 -17.20 0.92 -14.32
C ILE A 69 -16.93 1.71 -13.06
N TYR A 70 -17.50 1.21 -11.96
CA TYR A 70 -17.39 1.76 -10.62
C TYR A 70 -16.03 2.44 -10.40
N ALA A 71 -16.02 3.77 -10.37
CA ALA A 71 -14.98 4.53 -9.72
C ALA A 71 -15.10 4.25 -8.20
N ARG A 72 -14.70 3.04 -7.81
CA ARG A 72 -14.60 2.61 -6.42
C ARG A 72 -13.38 3.31 -5.86
N THR A 73 -13.62 4.26 -4.97
CA THR A 73 -12.62 4.99 -4.20
C THR A 73 -11.84 4.01 -3.32
N LEU A 74 -10.78 3.42 -3.86
CA LEU A 74 -9.87 2.52 -3.15
C LEU A 74 -8.95 3.37 -2.26
N THR A 75 -8.83 3.03 -0.97
CA THR A 75 -7.74 3.54 -0.14
C THR A 75 -6.54 2.62 -0.39
N PHE A 76 -5.46 3.15 -0.93
CA PHE A 76 -4.32 2.36 -1.37
C PHE A 76 -3.40 1.99 -0.20
N LYS A 77 -3.09 2.96 0.67
CA LYS A 77 -2.25 2.75 1.86
C LYS A 77 -2.47 3.83 2.90
N CYS A 78 -2.28 3.50 4.18
CA CYS A 78 -2.27 4.46 5.30
C CYS A 78 -1.04 4.21 6.20
N VAL A 79 -0.39 5.28 6.66
CA VAL A 79 0.76 5.24 7.56
C VAL A 79 0.56 6.24 8.70
N ILE A 80 1.05 5.89 9.89
CA ILE A 80 0.92 6.70 11.10
C ILE A 80 2.28 7.19 11.58
N SER A 81 2.36 8.42 12.08
CA SER A 81 3.62 8.99 12.60
C SER A 81 4.04 8.41 13.96
N SER A 82 3.08 7.97 14.74
CA SER A 82 3.31 7.28 16.00
C SER A 82 2.12 6.39 16.32
N THR A 83 2.36 5.35 17.12
CA THR A 83 1.29 4.45 17.53
C THR A 83 0.37 5.17 18.54
N PRO A 84 -0.97 5.11 18.36
CA PRO A 84 -1.95 5.64 19.31
C PRO A 84 -1.83 5.04 20.72
N LEU A 85 -1.07 3.95 20.86
CA LEU A 85 -0.79 3.30 22.15
C LEU A 85 0.25 4.04 22.99
N LEU A 86 1.11 4.83 22.35
CA LEU A 86 2.18 5.59 23.02
C LEU A 86 1.82 7.06 23.19
N THR A 87 0.96 7.61 22.32
CA THR A 87 0.66 9.03 22.28
C THR A 87 -0.74 9.28 21.74
N SER A 88 -1.41 10.30 22.28
CA SER A 88 -2.63 10.87 21.71
C SER A 88 -2.34 11.90 20.62
N ASP A 89 -1.08 12.24 20.40
CA ASP A 89 -0.62 13.17 19.35
C ASP A 89 0.07 12.35 18.24
N TYR A 90 -0.70 12.05 17.19
CA TYR A 90 -0.22 11.35 16.01
C TYR A 90 -0.90 11.90 14.76
N ILE A 91 -0.28 11.65 13.61
CA ILE A 91 -0.77 12.03 12.29
C ILE A 91 -0.91 10.76 11.49
N MET A 92 -2.01 10.63 10.76
CA MET A 92 -2.19 9.58 9.77
C MET A 92 -2.14 10.21 8.39
N MET A 93 -1.44 9.58 7.46
CA MET A 93 -1.41 9.95 6.06
C MET A 93 -1.88 8.78 5.22
N ALA A 94 -2.72 9.05 4.23
CA ALA A 94 -3.27 8.03 3.36
C ALA A 94 -3.17 8.42 1.88
N ILE A 95 -2.98 7.40 1.04
CA ILE A 95 -3.19 7.46 -0.40
C ILE A 95 -4.61 6.95 -0.69
N HIS A 96 -5.39 7.70 -1.45
CA HIS A 96 -6.77 7.33 -1.79
C HIS A 96 -7.20 7.79 -3.19
N GLY A 97 -8.27 7.15 -3.68
CA GLY A 97 -8.88 7.44 -4.96
C GLY A 97 -8.03 7.00 -6.16
N GLY A 98 -8.66 6.71 -7.30
CA GLY A 98 -7.95 6.16 -8.47
C GLY A 98 -6.79 7.02 -9.01
N GLY A 99 -6.71 8.28 -8.60
CA GLY A 99 -5.60 9.18 -8.90
C GLY A 99 -4.45 9.19 -7.88
N GLY A 100 -4.46 8.33 -6.85
CA GLY A 100 -3.40 8.22 -5.85
C GLY A 100 -3.16 9.53 -5.08
N LYS A 101 -4.23 10.14 -4.55
CA LYS A 101 -4.16 11.44 -3.88
C LYS A 101 -3.79 11.28 -2.41
N LEU A 102 -3.04 12.25 -1.89
CA LEU A 102 -2.60 12.26 -0.51
C LEU A 102 -3.52 13.10 0.36
N SER A 103 -3.84 12.58 1.53
CA SER A 103 -4.48 13.35 2.60
C SER A 103 -3.93 12.92 3.94
N TYR A 104 -3.99 13.83 4.92
CA TYR A 104 -3.60 13.54 6.29
C TYR A 104 -4.69 13.96 7.27
N VAL A 105 -4.64 13.40 8.47
CA VAL A 105 -5.53 13.75 9.58
C VAL A 105 -4.72 13.67 10.88
N ARG A 106 -4.87 14.63 11.77
CA ARG A 106 -4.26 14.54 13.11
C ARG A 106 -5.22 13.88 14.08
N ALA A 107 -4.67 13.36 15.16
CA ALA A 107 -5.46 12.89 16.27
C ALA A 107 -6.38 14.01 16.79
N GLY A 108 -7.68 13.72 16.83
CA GLY A 108 -8.71 14.68 17.23
C GLY A 108 -9.32 15.51 16.08
N ASP A 109 -8.72 15.51 14.89
CA ASP A 109 -9.33 16.14 13.72
C ASP A 109 -10.54 15.31 13.24
N GLU A 110 -11.63 15.99 12.86
CA GLU A 110 -12.86 15.34 12.38
C GLU A 110 -12.79 14.95 10.89
N THR A 111 -11.95 15.63 10.11
CA THR A 111 -11.89 15.47 8.65
C THR A 111 -10.47 15.36 8.13
N TRP A 112 -10.30 14.63 7.02
CA TRP A 112 -9.03 14.53 6.32
C TRP A 112 -8.72 15.84 5.59
N THR A 113 -7.49 16.33 5.75
CA THR A 113 -6.97 17.47 5.01
C THR A 113 -6.24 16.99 3.74
N PRO A 114 -6.66 17.41 2.53
CA PRO A 114 -5.96 17.06 1.31
C PRO A 114 -4.62 17.81 1.17
N ILE A 115 -3.64 17.18 0.51
CA ILE A 115 -2.36 17.82 0.16
C ILE A 115 -2.48 18.39 -1.26
N ASP A 116 -3.09 19.55 -1.38
CA ASP A 116 -3.46 20.14 -2.66
C ASP A 116 -2.26 20.54 -3.54
N ILE A 117 -1.13 20.91 -2.94
CA ILE A 117 0.08 21.28 -3.71
C ILE A 117 0.66 20.10 -4.51
N LEU A 118 0.27 18.87 -4.20
CA LEU A 118 0.70 17.65 -4.90
C LEU A 118 -0.45 16.99 -5.68
N ARG A 119 -1.57 17.70 -5.87
CA ARG A 119 -2.80 17.13 -6.42
C ARG A 119 -2.69 16.68 -7.87
N ASP A 120 -1.74 17.19 -8.64
CA ASP A 120 -1.59 16.84 -10.06
C ASP A 120 -0.76 15.56 -10.25
N GLU A 121 -0.14 15.08 -9.17
CA GLU A 121 0.66 13.85 -9.14
C GLU A 121 -0.18 12.64 -8.70
N ARG A 122 0.31 11.43 -9.04
CA ARG A 122 -0.26 10.16 -8.58
C ARG A 122 0.75 9.43 -7.71
N TYR A 123 0.42 9.21 -6.45
CA TYR A 123 1.27 8.51 -5.48
C TYR A 123 0.99 7.00 -5.46
N GLU A 124 2.07 6.22 -5.43
CA GLU A 124 2.01 4.75 -5.40
C GLU A 124 2.28 4.20 -4.00
N ASP A 125 3.17 4.83 -3.22
CA ASP A 125 3.49 4.36 -1.88
C ASP A 125 3.87 5.50 -0.91
N ILE A 126 3.64 5.29 0.38
CA ILE A 126 3.97 6.21 1.48
C ILE A 126 4.64 5.49 2.65
N THR A 127 5.50 6.18 3.38
CA THR A 127 6.08 5.70 4.64
C THR A 127 6.33 6.84 5.63
N TYR A 128 6.57 6.51 6.89
CA TYR A 128 6.99 7.45 7.92
C TYR A 128 8.36 7.03 8.43
N PHE A 129 9.31 7.95 8.38
CA PHE A 129 10.70 7.66 8.67
C PHE A 129 11.36 8.85 9.37
N LYS A 130 12.06 8.60 10.47
CA LYS A 130 12.86 9.60 11.21
C LYS A 130 12.16 10.95 11.41
N GLY A 131 10.87 10.93 11.74
CA GLY A 131 10.11 12.14 12.07
C GLY A 131 9.28 12.73 10.93
N GLN A 132 9.39 12.21 9.71
CA GLN A 132 8.77 12.79 8.52
C GLN A 132 8.05 11.76 7.65
N PHE A 133 7.02 12.18 6.92
CA PHE A 133 6.38 11.36 5.90
C PHE A 133 7.13 11.44 4.59
N TYR A 134 7.20 10.33 3.88
CA TYR A 134 7.75 10.27 2.52
C TYR A 134 6.75 9.59 1.61
N ALA A 135 6.64 10.10 0.38
CA ALA A 135 5.73 9.59 -0.62
C ALA A 135 6.46 9.44 -1.96
N VAL A 136 6.22 8.35 -2.68
CA VAL A 136 6.77 8.12 -4.03
C VAL A 136 5.64 8.14 -5.06
N ASN A 137 5.82 8.89 -6.14
CA ASN A 137 4.86 8.97 -7.23
C ASN A 137 5.12 7.92 -8.32
N CYS A 138 4.19 7.81 -9.28
CA CYS A 138 4.28 6.89 -10.42
C CYS A 138 5.43 7.19 -11.39
N LEU A 139 6.13 8.33 -11.22
CA LEU A 139 7.32 8.70 -11.98
C LEU A 139 8.63 8.34 -11.25
N GLY A 140 8.55 7.83 -10.01
CA GLY A 140 9.73 7.54 -9.18
C GLY A 140 10.31 8.78 -8.49
N THR A 141 9.54 9.87 -8.38
CA THR A 141 9.90 11.04 -7.58
C THR A 141 9.52 10.81 -6.12
N VAL A 142 10.45 11.08 -5.21
CA VAL A 142 10.22 10.99 -3.75
C VAL A 142 10.07 12.37 -3.15
N MET A 143 8.94 12.58 -2.48
CA MET A 143 8.63 13.79 -1.74
C MET A 143 8.77 13.54 -0.24
N ALA A 144 9.46 14.43 0.47
CA ALA A 144 9.45 14.53 1.92
C ALA A 144 8.39 15.54 2.36
N LEU A 145 7.49 15.14 3.26
CA LEU A 145 6.30 15.88 3.65
C LEU A 145 6.35 16.20 5.15
N ASN A 146 6.54 17.48 5.48
CA ASN A 146 6.56 17.96 6.85
C ASN A 146 5.18 18.50 7.26
N ILE A 147 4.50 17.80 8.15
CA ILE A 147 3.20 18.20 8.69
C ILE A 147 3.42 18.80 10.08
N ARG A 148 3.36 20.14 10.19
CA ARG A 148 3.48 20.89 11.46
C ARG A 148 2.11 21.10 12.08
N ARG A 149 1.98 21.84 13.18
CA ARG A 149 0.67 22.07 13.84
C ARG A 149 -0.31 22.88 13.00
N ASP A 150 0.20 23.82 12.22
CA ASP A 150 -0.56 24.75 11.38
C ASP A 150 -0.93 24.17 10.00
N GLY A 151 -0.45 22.98 9.66
CA GLY A 151 -0.74 22.33 8.37
C GLY A 151 0.48 21.66 7.76
N LEU A 152 0.41 21.43 6.45
CA LEU A 152 1.58 21.09 5.66
C LEU A 152 2.52 22.30 5.63
N SER A 153 3.70 22.16 6.22
CA SER A 153 4.70 23.22 6.27
C SER A 153 5.64 23.18 5.08
N GLU A 154 5.93 22.00 4.56
CA GLU A 154 6.96 21.80 3.54
C GLU A 154 6.73 20.51 2.77
N ALA A 155 6.91 20.57 1.45
CA ALA A 155 7.01 19.42 0.57
C ALA A 155 8.26 19.59 -0.30
N GLU A 156 9.27 18.76 -0.05
CA GLU A 156 10.55 18.82 -0.75
C GLU A 156 10.75 17.56 -1.60
N GLN A 157 11.24 17.74 -2.82
CA GLN A 157 11.70 16.62 -3.63
C GLN A 157 13.10 16.19 -3.17
N VAL A 158 13.20 14.99 -2.60
CA VAL A 158 14.46 14.48 -2.02
C VAL A 158 15.14 13.41 -2.87
N ALA A 159 14.44 12.86 -3.87
CA ALA A 159 15.05 11.99 -4.88
C ALA A 159 14.20 11.96 -6.15
N VAL A 160 14.86 11.78 -7.30
CA VAL A 160 14.22 11.51 -8.59
C VAL A 160 14.97 10.37 -9.26
N PHE A 161 14.24 9.47 -9.88
CA PHE A 161 14.82 8.37 -10.64
C PHE A 161 15.13 8.80 -12.09
N PRO A 162 16.20 8.26 -12.73
CA PRO A 162 16.49 8.52 -14.14
C PRO A 162 15.31 8.15 -15.05
N PRO A 163 15.23 8.73 -16.26
CA PRO A 163 14.16 8.43 -17.22
C PRO A 163 14.06 6.94 -17.51
N LEU A 164 12.83 6.44 -17.51
CA LEU A 164 12.51 5.04 -17.65
C LEU A 164 12.66 4.57 -19.10
N SER A 165 13.20 3.37 -19.29
CA SER A 165 13.26 2.69 -20.59
C SER A 165 11.85 2.41 -21.12
N SER A 166 11.63 2.59 -22.42
CA SER A 166 10.36 2.26 -23.06
C SER A 166 10.09 0.75 -23.03
N GLY A 167 8.84 0.36 -22.70
CA GLY A 167 8.35 -1.03 -22.81
C GLY A 167 8.02 -1.74 -21.49
N PHE A 168 8.18 -1.09 -20.33
CA PHE A 168 7.75 -1.63 -19.03
C PHE A 168 6.83 -0.66 -18.31
N THR A 169 5.93 -1.22 -17.50
CA THR A 169 5.20 -0.49 -16.46
C THR A 169 5.94 -0.69 -15.14
N PHE A 170 5.99 0.36 -14.33
CA PHE A 170 6.73 0.36 -13.06
C PHE A 170 5.78 0.60 -11.90
N LEU A 171 5.99 -0.15 -10.82
CA LEU A 171 5.44 0.18 -9.51
C LEU A 171 6.58 0.58 -8.59
N PHE A 172 6.36 1.61 -7.79
CA PHE A 172 7.32 2.12 -6.83
C PHE A 172 6.84 1.88 -5.42
N TYR A 173 7.75 1.44 -4.56
CA TYR A 173 7.53 1.27 -3.14
C TYR A 173 8.57 2.09 -2.37
N ILE A 174 8.20 2.55 -1.18
CA ILE A 174 9.10 3.26 -0.27
C ILE A 174 9.06 2.60 1.11
N VAL A 175 10.21 2.12 1.57
CA VAL A 175 10.32 1.20 2.70
C VAL A 175 11.42 1.64 3.65
N GLU A 176 11.12 1.66 4.95
CA GLU A 176 12.14 1.75 5.99
C GLU A 176 12.79 0.38 6.19
N SER A 177 14.12 0.33 6.18
CA SER A 177 14.88 -0.89 6.42
C SER A 177 16.18 -0.60 7.14
N ALA A 178 16.34 -1.18 8.33
CA ALA A 178 17.54 -1.10 9.15
C ALA A 178 18.06 0.35 9.37
N GLY A 179 17.14 1.31 9.55
CA GLY A 179 17.49 2.71 9.77
C GLY A 179 17.83 3.49 8.50
N SER A 180 17.61 2.90 7.32
CA SER A 180 17.74 3.50 5.99
C SER A 180 16.38 3.59 5.31
N LEU A 181 16.26 4.54 4.37
CA LEU A 181 15.09 4.70 3.54
C LEU A 181 15.39 4.14 2.15
N LEU A 182 14.62 3.13 1.75
CA LEU A 182 14.78 2.46 0.47
C LEU A 182 13.62 2.79 -0.46
N MET A 183 13.91 2.96 -1.74
CA MET A 183 12.93 2.87 -2.81
C MET A 183 13.08 1.52 -3.51
N VAL A 184 11.98 0.85 -3.80
CA VAL A 184 11.97 -0.34 -4.66
C VAL A 184 11.22 -0.03 -5.94
N GLN A 185 11.86 -0.28 -7.08
CA GLN A 185 11.24 -0.25 -8.39
C GLN A 185 10.92 -1.69 -8.81
N ARG A 186 9.64 -1.97 -9.08
CA ARG A 186 9.15 -3.25 -9.60
C ARG A 186 8.89 -3.13 -11.08
N PHE A 187 9.50 -4.02 -11.87
CA PHE A 187 9.34 -4.06 -13.31
C PHE A 187 8.19 -4.99 -13.68
N ILE A 188 7.21 -4.45 -14.39
CA ILE A 188 6.06 -5.21 -14.86
C ILE A 188 6.07 -5.19 -16.39
N ARG A 189 6.07 -6.39 -16.97
CA ARG A 189 5.90 -6.56 -18.41
C ARG A 189 4.42 -6.80 -18.68
N GLU A 190 3.83 -5.91 -19.47
CA GLU A 190 2.44 -6.03 -19.93
C GLU A 190 2.41 -6.84 -21.23
N LEU A 191 2.11 -8.14 -21.12
CA LEU A 191 1.78 -9.01 -22.25
C LEU A 191 0.27 -9.35 -22.17
N SER A 192 -0.11 -10.63 -22.34
CA SER A 192 -1.46 -11.11 -22.05
C SER A 192 -1.75 -11.30 -20.55
N THR A 193 -0.70 -11.25 -19.71
CA THR A 193 -0.79 -11.28 -18.24
C THR A 193 0.19 -10.26 -17.65
N TYR A 194 -0.12 -9.74 -16.46
CA TYR A 194 0.81 -8.91 -15.69
C TYR A 194 1.91 -9.81 -15.11
N GLN A 195 3.12 -9.69 -15.63
CA GLN A 195 4.26 -10.45 -15.12
C GLN A 195 5.27 -9.51 -14.48
N THR A 196 5.62 -9.79 -13.23
CA THR A 196 6.79 -9.17 -12.60
C THR A 196 8.05 -9.79 -13.16
N VAL A 197 8.91 -8.95 -13.75
CA VAL A 197 10.16 -9.41 -14.38
C VAL A 197 11.40 -9.10 -13.56
N GLY A 198 11.29 -8.28 -12.52
CA GLY A 198 12.41 -7.98 -11.64
C GLY A 198 12.15 -6.82 -10.70
N PHE A 199 13.17 -6.50 -9.91
CA PHE A 199 13.20 -5.40 -8.97
C PHE A 199 14.57 -4.74 -8.97
N ASN A 200 14.58 -3.42 -8.81
CA ASN A 200 15.76 -2.69 -8.39
C ASN A 200 15.49 -2.05 -7.03
N VAL A 201 16.50 -2.06 -6.16
CA VAL A 201 16.42 -1.44 -4.84
C VAL A 201 17.42 -0.31 -4.80
N PHE A 202 16.99 0.83 -4.28
CA PHE A 202 17.83 2.01 -4.13
C PHE A 202 17.81 2.52 -2.71
N ASN A 203 18.99 2.87 -2.20
CA ASN A 203 19.13 3.61 -0.97
C ASN A 203 19.02 5.11 -1.24
N ILE A 204 18.16 5.79 -0.49
CA ILE A 204 17.96 7.24 -0.57
C ILE A 204 18.88 7.92 0.44
N ASP A 205 19.79 8.75 -0.05
CA ASP A 205 20.56 9.69 0.77
C ASP A 205 19.82 11.02 0.87
N LEU A 206 19.12 11.21 1.99
CA LEU A 206 18.35 12.41 2.30
C LEU A 206 19.21 13.67 2.52
N ARG A 207 20.53 13.55 2.69
CA ARG A 207 21.42 14.71 2.82
C ARG A 207 21.93 15.17 1.47
N ALA A 208 22.24 14.22 0.61
CA ALA A 208 22.71 14.50 -0.74
C ALA A 208 21.56 14.67 -1.75
N ASN A 209 20.32 14.35 -1.37
CA ASN A 209 19.16 14.23 -2.25
C ASN A 209 19.46 13.33 -3.47
N THR A 210 20.10 12.20 -3.22
CA THR A 210 20.49 11.22 -4.25
C THR A 210 19.96 9.82 -3.96
N CYS A 211 19.89 9.01 -5.01
CA CYS A 211 19.42 7.63 -4.96
C CYS A 211 20.52 6.74 -5.55
N THR A 212 20.94 5.72 -4.79
CA THR A 212 22.02 4.80 -5.21
C THR A 212 21.52 3.38 -5.23
N GLU A 213 21.73 2.67 -6.34
CA GLU A 213 21.30 1.28 -6.44
C GLU A 213 22.10 0.40 -5.48
N ILE A 214 21.40 -0.47 -4.75
CA ILE A 214 22.00 -1.47 -3.88
C ILE A 214 21.66 -2.87 -4.41
N LYS A 215 22.63 -3.77 -4.36
CA LYS A 215 22.48 -5.16 -4.78
C LYS A 215 22.23 -6.13 -3.62
N TYR A 216 22.48 -5.67 -2.39
CA TYR A 216 22.41 -6.49 -1.19
C TYR A 216 21.68 -5.77 -0.05
N LEU A 217 20.65 -6.42 0.49
CA LEU A 217 19.91 -6.04 1.69
C LEU A 217 20.54 -6.64 2.97
N GLY A 218 21.55 -7.52 2.82
CA GLY A 218 22.16 -8.25 3.93
C GLY A 218 21.16 -9.22 4.55
N ASP A 219 21.04 -9.21 5.87
CA ASP A 219 20.05 -10.02 6.61
C ASP A 219 18.62 -9.46 6.52
N MET A 220 18.40 -8.34 5.83
CA MET A 220 17.05 -7.79 5.68
C MET A 220 16.29 -8.46 4.53
N VAL A 221 14.98 -8.58 4.72
CA VAL A 221 14.00 -8.94 3.70
C VAL A 221 12.96 -7.85 3.54
N LEU A 222 12.46 -7.66 2.33
CA LEU A 222 11.38 -6.72 2.04
C LEU A 222 10.09 -7.48 1.70
N PHE A 223 8.97 -7.01 2.23
CA PHE A 223 7.63 -7.48 1.89
C PHE A 223 6.89 -6.37 1.15
N LEU A 224 6.48 -6.62 -0.08
CA LEU A 224 5.82 -5.66 -0.96
C LEU A 224 4.45 -6.20 -1.41
N VAL A 225 3.38 -5.68 -0.82
CA VAL A 225 2.01 -6.06 -1.16
C VAL A 225 1.18 -4.82 -1.50
N TYR A 226 -0.03 -5.02 -2.01
CA TYR A 226 -0.88 -3.94 -2.56
C TYR A 226 -1.00 -2.72 -1.63
N ASN A 227 -1.21 -2.93 -0.34
CA ASN A 227 -1.48 -1.88 0.64
C ASN A 227 -0.47 -1.80 1.78
N SER A 228 0.66 -2.51 1.68
CA SER A 228 1.66 -2.54 2.73
C SER A 228 3.03 -2.82 2.14
N SER A 229 4.02 -2.12 2.68
CA SER A 229 5.42 -2.35 2.37
C SER A 229 6.21 -2.17 3.66
N PHE A 230 7.02 -3.18 4.00
CA PHE A 230 7.80 -3.19 5.23
C PHE A 230 9.02 -4.11 5.10
N SER A 231 9.96 -3.95 6.03
CA SER A 231 11.14 -4.81 6.12
C SER A 231 11.15 -5.63 7.42
N CYS A 232 11.87 -6.75 7.41
CA CYS A 232 12.15 -7.54 8.60
C CYS A 232 13.54 -8.16 8.49
N ALA A 233 14.18 -8.46 9.61
CA ALA A 233 15.38 -9.29 9.61
C ALA A 233 14.99 -10.75 9.30
N ALA A 234 15.69 -11.37 8.36
CA ALA A 234 15.37 -12.68 7.80
C ALA A 234 15.33 -13.76 8.87
N HIS A 235 16.32 -13.77 9.77
CA HIS A 235 16.39 -14.69 10.90
C HIS A 235 15.20 -14.58 11.86
N LEU A 236 14.54 -13.42 11.94
CA LEU A 236 13.36 -13.26 12.79
C LEU A 236 12.12 -13.88 12.14
N CYS A 237 11.99 -13.81 10.81
CA CYS A 237 10.82 -14.30 10.08
C CYS A 237 11.02 -15.65 9.39
N ASN A 238 12.16 -16.32 9.63
CA ASN A 238 12.53 -17.56 8.95
C ASN A 238 12.45 -17.43 7.42
N CYS A 239 12.81 -16.25 6.91
CA CYS A 239 12.87 -15.98 5.49
C CYS A 239 14.30 -16.13 5.00
N GLU A 240 14.47 -16.22 3.69
CA GLU A 240 15.79 -16.17 3.08
C GLU A 240 16.31 -14.73 3.15
N PRO A 241 17.54 -14.49 3.66
CA PRO A 241 18.13 -13.15 3.68
C PRO A 241 18.34 -12.65 2.26
N ASN A 242 18.41 -11.32 2.11
CA ASN A 242 18.60 -10.68 0.82
C ASN A 242 17.46 -10.89 -0.20
N SER A 243 16.24 -11.11 0.26
CA SER A 243 15.09 -11.44 -0.60
C SER A 243 13.96 -10.42 -0.54
N ILE A 244 13.20 -10.34 -1.64
CA ILE A 244 11.96 -9.56 -1.73
C ILE A 244 10.78 -10.53 -1.91
N TYR A 245 9.86 -10.51 -0.96
CA TYR A 245 8.60 -11.23 -1.03
C TYR A 245 7.51 -10.27 -1.49
N PHE A 246 6.78 -10.62 -2.55
CA PHE A 246 5.74 -9.75 -3.06
C PHE A 246 4.47 -10.48 -3.47
N ALA A 247 3.35 -9.78 -3.40
CA ALA A 247 2.09 -10.25 -3.96
C ALA A 247 1.92 -9.70 -5.38
N ASP A 248 1.51 -10.56 -6.31
CA ASP A 248 1.14 -10.09 -7.63
C ASP A 248 -0.21 -9.39 -7.55
N ASN A 249 -0.27 -8.13 -7.99
CA ASN A 249 -1.48 -7.33 -7.96
C ASN A 249 -2.34 -7.72 -9.18
N CYS A 250 -2.77 -8.97 -9.24
CA CYS A 250 -3.68 -9.43 -10.27
C CYS A 250 -5.09 -8.99 -9.87
N SER A 251 -5.57 -7.89 -10.45
CA SER A 251 -6.99 -7.53 -10.43
C SER A 251 -7.84 -8.44 -11.32
N ASP A 252 -7.22 -9.35 -12.07
CA ASP A 252 -7.90 -10.35 -12.89
C ASP A 252 -7.82 -11.72 -12.22
N PHE A 253 -8.62 -11.90 -11.18
CA PHE A 253 -9.10 -13.23 -10.82
C PHE A 253 -10.62 -13.16 -10.66
N GLU A 254 -11.31 -13.58 -11.72
CA GLU A 254 -12.46 -14.45 -11.49
C GLU A 254 -12.02 -15.54 -10.51
N GLU A 255 -12.87 -15.79 -9.52
CA GLU A 255 -12.67 -16.81 -8.50
C GLU A 255 -12.26 -18.15 -9.14
N GLU A 256 -10.98 -18.49 -9.09
CA GLU A 256 -10.55 -19.89 -9.06
C GLU A 256 -9.14 -19.98 -8.44
N ASP A 257 -9.11 -20.66 -7.29
CA ASP A 257 -7.98 -21.17 -6.54
C ASP A 257 -6.87 -20.21 -6.09
N GLY A 258 -7.04 -19.71 -4.86
CA GLY A 258 -5.98 -19.55 -3.86
C GLY A 258 -4.74 -18.78 -4.30
N GLY A 259 -4.69 -17.48 -4.01
CA GLY A 259 -3.54 -16.61 -4.24
C GLY A 259 -2.23 -17.22 -3.70
N VAL A 260 -1.43 -17.80 -4.59
CA VAL A 260 -0.10 -18.32 -4.29
C VAL A 260 0.89 -17.16 -4.36
N GLY A 261 1.42 -16.75 -3.21
CA GLY A 261 2.57 -15.84 -3.16
C GLY A 261 3.75 -16.47 -3.91
N ARG A 262 4.27 -15.79 -4.92
CA ARG A 262 5.46 -16.24 -5.64
C ARG A 262 6.69 -15.64 -4.95
N THR A 263 7.62 -16.51 -4.54
CA THR A 263 8.94 -16.10 -4.06
C THR A 263 9.86 -15.98 -5.27
N TRP A 264 10.57 -14.87 -5.39
CA TRP A 264 11.72 -14.79 -6.29
C TRP A 264 12.98 -14.78 -5.45
N GLU A 265 13.76 -15.85 -5.56
CA GLU A 265 15.15 -15.86 -5.13
C GLU A 265 15.93 -15.00 -6.13
N PHE A 266 16.69 -14.01 -5.65
CA PHE A 266 17.63 -13.32 -6.52
C PHE A 266 18.64 -14.35 -7.03
N THR A 267 18.55 -14.71 -8.30
CA THR A 267 19.67 -15.34 -8.99
C THR A 267 20.54 -14.23 -9.56
N VAL A 268 21.79 -14.15 -9.09
CA VAL A 268 22.82 -13.20 -9.53
C VAL A 268 22.99 -13.20 -11.04
#